data_AF-A0A948Z8X7-F1
#
_entry.id   AF-A0A948Z8X7-F1
#
_cell.length_a   1.000
_cell.length_b   1.000
_cell.length_c   1.000
_cell.angle_alpha   90.00
_cell.angle_beta   90.00
_cell.angle_gamma   90.00
#
_symmetry.space_group_name_H-M   'P 1'
#
loop_
_entity.id
_entity.type
_entity.pdbx_description
1 polymer ?
#
loop_
_entity_poly.entity_id
_entity_poly.type
_entity_poly.pdbx_seq_one_letter_code
_entity_poly.pdbx_strand_id
1 'polypeptide(L)'
;MPLIKKIVNSVLSVNSTFVLFFATIIFFILANKHDSNIFLYTAFLFLFCLVIALSGFIDSLLSHLRKPIAWSIAFILTLGFFYFMCLFGNFFSDEELFGFIFMVICVLILLSLVANLFIIPIKVVFGLIKKLKWKIAKKFVAFIDGLLFPLYLFPIKLLTYSIFYLIKLLIKTAIEIFQLSVDIVSFPFKSFRHLVKSILVIFLTMYVVASLFVIVDYIRTQYGHYGKFFCSYGTQDKLKKSVVRVVGGYSEGTGFFISSDQVLTNFHVIADEPSPKIIFPDGSFITPIKITGDKDADLAILFTKNSYFDMVMPLSDSIFIKDEEPLLATGYAMGTNLAGKATVLRGNFIDFRNSKHVPVEYIQTNISLVGGMSGGPLTDQCGAVVGVNTQGLAGLSLFISGDEAKKLIPNFSDQEIEKIDVDASKSPEDAVFAFYTYLKARRMKDGFDLLSSEYLQKTNFEEWTSRFTDILDVDIYKSEKFEKTKDTVLVKFETKNWVDQETEFHCYEGTWQTLFEDEKYKMLKSNIKEIEDPDWYWFYD
;
A
#
# COMPACT_ATOMS: atom_id res chain seq x y z
N MET A 1 -64.04 15.66 21.01
CA MET A 1 -63.50 14.29 21.04
C MET A 1 -63.36 13.61 19.65
N PRO A 2 -64.33 13.65 18.71
CA PRO A 2 -64.16 13.00 17.40
C PRO A 2 -63.18 13.71 16.45
N LEU A 3 -62.99 15.03 16.59
CA LEU A 3 -62.03 15.80 15.80
C LEU A 3 -60.56 15.49 16.18
N ILE A 4 -60.28 15.36 17.48
CA ILE A 4 -58.96 14.95 17.99
C ILE A 4 -58.66 13.50 17.60
N LYS A 5 -59.65 12.60 17.62
CA LYS A 5 -59.48 11.22 17.16
C LYS A 5 -59.24 11.13 15.64
N LYS A 6 -59.81 12.05 14.84
CA LYS A 6 -59.53 12.18 13.40
C LYS A 6 -58.14 12.77 13.12
N ILE A 7 -57.69 13.74 13.92
CA ILE A 7 -56.35 14.33 13.79
C ILE A 7 -55.29 13.32 14.25
N VAL A 8 -55.50 12.64 15.38
CA VAL A 8 -54.61 11.59 15.89
C VAL A 8 -54.53 10.40 14.93
N ASN A 9 -55.66 9.96 14.34
CA ASN A 9 -55.63 8.92 13.30
C ASN A 9 -55.07 9.41 11.95
N SER A 10 -55.11 10.71 11.66
CA SER A 10 -54.48 11.30 10.46
C SER A 10 -52.98 11.55 10.63
N VAL A 11 -52.51 11.68 11.88
CA VAL A 11 -51.09 11.83 12.24
C VAL A 11 -50.45 10.45 12.43
N LEU A 12 -51.18 9.46 12.97
CA LEU A 12 -50.76 8.06 13.05
C LEU A 12 -50.91 7.30 11.71
N SER A 13 -51.62 7.84 10.71
CA SER A 13 -51.63 7.31 9.34
C SER A 13 -50.49 7.84 8.47
N VAL A 14 -49.68 8.76 8.99
CA VAL A 14 -48.38 9.07 8.40
C VAL A 14 -47.46 7.93 8.84
N ASN A 15 -47.00 7.14 7.85
CA ASN A 15 -46.12 5.98 8.01
C ASN A 15 -45.15 6.16 9.19
N SER A 16 -45.02 5.17 10.07
CA SER A 16 -44.03 5.15 11.17
C SER A 16 -42.59 5.43 10.69
N THR A 17 -42.33 5.20 9.40
CA THR A 17 -41.12 5.60 8.65
C THR A 17 -40.90 7.12 8.57
N PHE A 18 -41.96 7.92 8.54
CA PHE A 18 -41.95 9.38 8.40
C PHE A 18 -41.62 10.09 9.73
N VAL A 19 -42.01 9.47 10.86
CA VAL A 19 -41.65 9.94 12.21
C VAL A 19 -40.17 9.63 12.50
N LEU A 20 -39.68 8.45 12.07
CA LEU A 20 -38.24 8.14 12.08
C LEU A 20 -37.44 9.11 11.19
N PHE A 21 -37.95 9.42 10.00
CA PHE A 21 -37.31 10.37 9.07
C PHE A 21 -37.13 11.76 9.69
N PHE A 22 -38.13 12.29 10.39
CA PHE A 22 -38.03 13.58 11.09
C PHE A 22 -37.12 13.53 12.33
N ALA A 23 -37.14 12.44 13.11
CA ALA A 23 -36.22 12.27 14.25
C ALA A 23 -34.75 12.26 13.79
N THR A 24 -34.48 11.66 12.61
CA THR A 24 -33.14 11.62 11.99
C THR A 24 -32.70 13.00 11.48
N ILE A 25 -33.63 13.81 10.95
CA ILE A 25 -33.37 15.20 10.52
C ILE A 25 -33.08 16.12 11.72
N ILE A 26 -33.76 15.93 12.85
CA ILE A 26 -33.48 16.71 14.08
C ILE A 26 -32.11 16.33 14.65
N PHE A 27 -31.74 15.05 14.59
CA PHE A 27 -30.40 14.59 14.97
C PHE A 27 -29.31 15.14 14.04
N PHE A 28 -29.59 15.27 12.73
CA PHE A 28 -28.73 15.90 11.72
C PHE A 28 -28.46 17.39 12.00
N ILE A 29 -29.47 18.14 12.47
CA ILE A 29 -29.30 19.56 12.83
C ILE A 29 -28.42 19.73 14.09
N LEU A 30 -28.46 18.77 15.02
CA LEU A 30 -27.70 18.83 16.28
C LEU A 30 -26.27 18.29 16.17
N ALA A 31 -25.96 17.44 15.18
CA ALA A 31 -24.66 16.78 15.05
C ALA A 31 -23.58 17.62 14.33
N ASN A 32 -23.81 18.90 14.08
CA ASN A 32 -22.86 19.73 13.33
C ASN A 32 -21.73 20.25 14.23
N LYS A 33 -20.68 19.44 14.41
CA LYS A 33 -19.31 19.91 14.65
C LYS A 33 -18.28 18.80 14.38
N HIS A 34 -17.47 19.03 13.34
CA HIS A 34 -16.10 18.56 13.15
C HIS A 34 -15.71 17.13 12.76
N ASP A 35 -16.63 16.16 12.55
CA ASP A 35 -16.18 14.77 12.24
C ASP A 35 -16.72 14.20 10.91
N SER A 36 -15.81 13.90 9.98
CA SER A 36 -16.10 13.34 8.64
C SER A 36 -16.69 11.93 8.66
N ASN A 37 -16.46 11.16 9.75
CA ASN A 37 -17.08 9.86 9.93
C ASN A 37 -18.60 9.96 10.14
N ILE A 38 -19.08 11.02 10.80
CA ILE A 38 -20.52 11.23 11.07
C ILE A 38 -21.30 11.47 9.77
N PHE A 39 -20.67 12.05 8.73
CA PHE A 39 -21.28 12.22 7.41
C PHE A 39 -21.50 10.89 6.68
N LEU A 40 -20.57 9.94 6.82
CA LEU A 40 -20.69 8.61 6.21
C LEU A 40 -21.75 7.75 6.93
N TYR A 41 -21.80 7.82 8.26
CA TYR A 41 -22.84 7.15 9.06
C TYR A 41 -24.25 7.73 8.79
N THR A 42 -24.36 9.03 8.53
CA THR A 42 -25.65 9.68 8.20
C THR A 42 -26.08 9.41 6.76
N ALA A 43 -25.15 9.33 5.80
CA ALA A 43 -25.43 8.82 4.46
C ALA A 43 -25.88 7.35 4.48
N PHE A 44 -25.29 6.53 5.36
CA PHE A 44 -25.69 5.13 5.58
C PHE A 44 -27.09 5.02 6.20
N LEU A 45 -27.42 5.83 7.22
CA LEU A 45 -28.77 5.88 7.80
C LEU A 45 -29.81 6.38 6.79
N PHE A 46 -29.43 7.34 5.92
CA PHE A 46 -30.29 7.81 4.85
C PHE A 46 -30.54 6.73 3.80
N LEU A 47 -29.51 5.96 3.41
CA LEU A 47 -29.64 4.82 2.51
C LEU A 47 -30.48 3.70 3.13
N PHE A 48 -30.33 3.45 4.43
CA PHE A 48 -31.13 2.48 5.19
C PHE A 48 -32.61 2.91 5.26
N CYS A 49 -32.88 4.19 5.53
CA CYS A 49 -34.24 4.74 5.46
C CYS A 49 -34.81 4.73 4.03
N LEU A 50 -33.98 4.94 3.00
CA LEU A 50 -34.37 4.81 1.59
C LEU A 50 -34.73 3.37 1.24
N VAL A 51 -33.98 2.39 1.74
CA VAL A 51 -34.24 0.95 1.58
C VAL A 51 -35.51 0.51 2.30
N ILE A 52 -35.79 1.05 3.49
CA ILE A 52 -37.07 0.83 4.20
C ILE A 52 -38.23 1.53 3.48
N ALA A 53 -38.02 2.72 2.92
CA ALA A 53 -39.03 3.37 2.08
C ALA A 53 -39.28 2.58 0.79
N LEU A 54 -38.24 1.96 0.22
CA LEU A 54 -38.31 1.04 -0.91
C LEU A 54 -38.90 -0.31 -0.52
N SER A 55 -38.87 -0.75 0.75
CA SER A 55 -39.50 -2.00 1.17
C SER A 55 -41.02 -1.92 1.04
N GLY A 56 -41.63 -0.76 1.32
CA GLY A 56 -43.05 -0.52 1.02
C GLY A 56 -43.37 -0.53 -0.49
N PHE A 57 -42.40 -0.16 -1.33
CA PHE A 57 -42.51 -0.26 -2.79
C PHE A 57 -42.30 -1.71 -3.28
N ILE A 58 -41.45 -2.49 -2.61
CA ILE A 58 -41.23 -3.92 -2.84
C ILE A 58 -42.48 -4.72 -2.44
N ASP A 59 -43.14 -4.39 -1.33
CA ASP A 59 -44.42 -5.00 -0.96
C ASP A 59 -45.51 -4.75 -2.02
N SER A 60 -45.53 -3.55 -2.60
CA SER A 60 -46.40 -3.22 -3.74
C SER A 60 -46.02 -4.01 -5.01
N LEU A 61 -44.73 -4.19 -5.28
CA LEU A 61 -44.21 -4.94 -6.44
C LEU A 61 -44.44 -6.47 -6.32
N LEU A 62 -44.28 -7.03 -5.11
CA LEU A 62 -44.45 -8.45 -4.81
C LEU A 62 -45.93 -8.86 -4.78
N SER A 63 -46.85 -7.92 -4.52
CA SER A 63 -48.30 -8.15 -4.60
C SER A 63 -48.79 -8.57 -6.00
N HIS A 64 -48.00 -8.27 -7.04
CA HIS A 64 -48.30 -8.58 -8.45
C HIS A 64 -47.57 -9.84 -8.98
N LEU A 65 -46.80 -10.55 -8.15
CA LEU A 65 -46.06 -11.76 -8.52
C LEU A 65 -46.65 -13.00 -7.85
N ARG A 66 -46.64 -14.17 -8.51
CA ARG A 66 -47.05 -15.44 -7.89
C ARG A 66 -46.14 -15.74 -6.70
N LYS A 67 -46.76 -16.02 -5.53
CA LYS A 67 -46.13 -16.18 -4.20
C LYS A 67 -44.75 -16.86 -4.18
N PRO A 68 -44.49 -18.00 -4.84
CA PRO A 68 -43.15 -18.62 -4.77
C PRO A 68 -42.02 -17.79 -5.41
N ILE A 69 -42.30 -17.04 -6.48
CA ILE A 69 -41.30 -16.22 -7.19
C ILE A 69 -40.97 -14.95 -6.39
N ALA A 70 -41.99 -14.38 -5.72
CA ALA A 70 -41.84 -13.25 -4.82
C ALA A 70 -40.88 -13.58 -3.65
N TRP A 71 -40.99 -14.78 -3.08
CA TRP A 71 -40.13 -15.23 -1.99
C TRP A 71 -38.69 -15.51 -2.43
N SER A 72 -38.47 -16.05 -3.63
CA SER A 72 -37.11 -16.26 -4.17
C SER A 72 -36.39 -14.95 -4.51
N ILE A 73 -37.12 -13.96 -5.06
CA ILE A 73 -36.55 -12.64 -5.37
C ILE A 73 -36.25 -11.86 -4.08
N ALA A 74 -37.16 -11.90 -3.10
CA ALA A 74 -36.90 -11.34 -1.78
C ALA A 74 -35.67 -11.99 -1.14
N PHE A 75 -35.56 -13.33 -1.18
CA PHE A 75 -34.40 -14.06 -0.65
C PHE A 75 -33.08 -13.64 -1.34
N ILE A 76 -33.05 -13.52 -2.67
CA ILE A 76 -31.86 -13.13 -3.44
C ILE A 76 -31.48 -11.66 -3.20
N LEU A 77 -32.46 -10.76 -3.11
CA LEU A 77 -32.20 -9.34 -2.80
C LEU A 77 -31.67 -9.18 -1.38
N THR A 78 -32.20 -9.94 -0.42
CA THR A 78 -31.69 -9.95 0.96
C THR A 78 -30.29 -10.56 1.02
N LEU A 79 -30.00 -11.63 0.26
CA LEU A 79 -28.66 -12.24 0.18
C LEU A 79 -27.64 -11.32 -0.51
N GLY A 80 -28.05 -10.63 -1.57
CA GLY A 80 -27.22 -9.68 -2.32
C GLY A 80 -26.94 -8.41 -1.51
N PHE A 81 -27.92 -7.93 -0.75
CA PHE A 81 -27.73 -6.88 0.25
C PHE A 81 -26.78 -7.35 1.36
N PHE A 82 -26.91 -8.59 1.83
CA PHE A 82 -25.99 -9.21 2.79
C PHE A 82 -24.55 -9.29 2.28
N TYR A 83 -24.35 -9.72 1.03
CA TYR A 83 -23.03 -9.84 0.40
C TYR A 83 -22.38 -8.48 0.17
N PHE A 84 -23.15 -7.49 -0.28
CA PHE A 84 -22.71 -6.11 -0.43
C PHE A 84 -22.29 -5.49 0.92
N MET A 85 -23.04 -5.79 1.99
CA MET A 85 -22.74 -5.31 3.35
C MET A 85 -21.54 -6.03 4.00
N CYS A 86 -21.33 -7.32 3.74
CA CYS A 86 -20.11 -8.04 4.15
C CYS A 86 -18.86 -7.53 3.43
N LEU A 87 -18.95 -7.20 2.13
CA LEU A 87 -17.86 -6.57 1.38
C LEU A 87 -17.51 -5.16 1.92
N PHE A 88 -18.52 -4.43 2.40
CA PHE A 88 -18.34 -3.11 3.03
C PHE A 88 -17.83 -3.19 4.48
N GLY A 89 -18.14 -4.26 5.21
CA GLY A 89 -17.63 -4.48 6.57
C GLY A 89 -16.11 -4.66 6.63
N ASN A 90 -15.50 -5.23 5.60
CA ASN A 90 -14.03 -5.32 5.46
C ASN A 90 -13.34 -3.96 5.22
N PHE A 91 -14.11 -2.87 5.11
CA PHE A 91 -13.61 -1.50 4.91
C PHE A 91 -13.30 -0.79 6.24
N PHE A 92 -13.74 -1.33 7.39
CA PHE A 92 -13.50 -0.77 8.73
C PHE A 92 -12.62 -1.72 9.54
N SER A 93 -11.34 -1.39 9.68
CA SER A 93 -10.32 -2.26 10.30
C SER A 93 -10.23 -2.19 11.82
N ASP A 94 -10.97 -1.29 12.50
CA ASP A 94 -10.55 -0.86 13.85
C ASP A 94 -11.51 -1.18 15.02
N GLU A 95 -12.65 -1.87 14.83
CA GLU A 95 -13.49 -2.29 15.98
C GLU A 95 -14.01 -3.74 15.89
N GLU A 96 -13.20 -4.68 16.43
CA GLU A 96 -13.48 -6.13 16.46
C GLU A 96 -14.78 -6.52 17.18
N LEU A 97 -15.23 -5.73 18.17
CA LEU A 97 -16.40 -6.05 18.98
C LEU A 97 -17.72 -5.91 18.20
N PHE A 98 -17.79 -4.94 17.29
CA PHE A 98 -19.00 -4.70 16.48
C PHE A 98 -19.14 -5.75 15.38
N GLY A 99 -18.03 -6.14 14.74
CA GLY A 99 -17.99 -7.24 13.77
C GLY A 99 -18.44 -8.58 14.37
N PHE A 100 -18.04 -8.87 15.61
CA PHE A 100 -18.41 -10.11 16.32
C PHE A 100 -19.89 -10.15 16.71
N ILE A 101 -20.43 -9.08 17.32
CA ILE A 101 -21.86 -9.00 17.67
C ILE A 101 -22.73 -9.06 16.41
N PHE A 102 -22.29 -8.43 15.32
CA PHE A 102 -22.98 -8.44 14.04
C PHE A 102 -22.96 -9.82 13.36
N MET A 103 -21.83 -10.53 13.40
CA MET A 103 -21.71 -11.91 12.91
C MET A 103 -22.64 -12.86 13.67
N VAL A 104 -22.73 -12.74 15.00
CA VAL A 104 -23.62 -13.56 15.84
C VAL A 104 -25.10 -13.31 15.51
N ILE A 105 -25.50 -12.05 15.31
CA ILE A 105 -26.87 -11.69 14.89
C ILE A 105 -27.18 -12.25 13.49
N CYS A 106 -26.21 -12.21 12.56
CA CYS A 106 -26.36 -12.78 11.22
C CYS A 106 -26.54 -14.31 11.25
N VAL A 107 -25.78 -15.03 12.09
CA VAL A 107 -25.89 -16.49 12.26
C VAL A 107 -27.23 -16.88 12.88
N LEU A 108 -27.73 -16.12 13.86
CA LEU A 108 -29.04 -16.37 14.48
C LEU A 108 -30.21 -16.15 13.49
N ILE A 109 -30.09 -15.15 12.60
CA ILE A 109 -31.08 -14.90 11.53
C ILE A 109 -31.01 -16.01 10.46
N LEU A 110 -29.81 -16.48 10.11
CA LEU A 110 -29.62 -17.60 9.18
C LEU A 110 -30.20 -18.91 9.74
N LEU A 111 -30.00 -19.18 11.03
CA LEU A 111 -30.58 -20.34 11.73
C LEU A 111 -32.11 -20.27 11.80
N SER A 112 -32.69 -19.08 11.96
CA SER A 112 -34.14 -18.85 11.89
C SER A 112 -34.71 -19.10 10.48
N LEU A 113 -33.96 -18.73 9.44
CA LEU A 113 -34.32 -18.99 8.03
C LEU A 113 -34.20 -20.48 7.66
N VAL A 114 -33.17 -21.17 8.15
CA VAL A 114 -32.97 -22.61 7.94
C VAL A 114 -34.01 -23.44 8.71
N ALA A 115 -34.39 -23.01 9.92
CA ALA A 115 -35.45 -23.66 10.69
C ALA A 115 -36.83 -23.60 9.99
N ASN A 116 -37.09 -22.55 9.19
CA ASN A 116 -38.32 -22.42 8.39
C ASN A 116 -38.29 -23.21 7.06
N LEU A 117 -37.13 -23.73 6.63
CA LEU A 117 -36.97 -24.55 5.42
C LEU A 117 -37.19 -26.05 5.66
N PHE A 118 -37.29 -26.50 6.92
CA PHE A 118 -37.50 -27.91 7.29
C PHE A 118 -38.85 -28.15 7.98
N ILE A 119 -39.96 -27.85 7.28
CA ILE A 119 -41.29 -28.39 7.63
C ILE A 119 -41.99 -28.90 6.37
N ILE A 120 -41.60 -30.10 5.93
CA ILE A 120 -42.39 -31.00 5.06
C ILE A 120 -42.16 -32.43 5.61
N PRO A 121 -43.20 -33.27 5.80
CA PRO A 121 -43.11 -34.37 6.74
C PRO A 121 -42.28 -35.55 6.24
N ILE A 122 -41.52 -36.10 7.19
CA ILE A 122 -40.87 -37.41 7.18
C ILE A 122 -41.95 -38.49 7.09
N LYS A 123 -42.31 -38.90 5.87
CA LYS A 123 -43.00 -40.16 5.56
C LYS A 123 -42.78 -40.42 4.07
N VAL A 124 -41.72 -41.17 3.71
CA VAL A 124 -41.52 -41.90 2.42
C VAL A 124 -40.07 -42.46 2.31
N VAL A 125 -39.11 -42.03 3.13
CA VAL A 125 -37.69 -42.40 2.93
C VAL A 125 -37.29 -43.78 3.51
N PHE A 126 -38.11 -44.44 4.32
CA PHE A 126 -37.76 -45.77 4.84
C PHE A 126 -38.30 -46.90 3.96
N GLY A 127 -37.52 -47.26 2.96
CA GLY A 127 -37.71 -48.51 2.23
C GLY A 127 -37.27 -48.39 0.80
N LEU A 128 -35.97 -48.53 0.53
CA LEU A 128 -35.37 -49.10 -0.70
C LEU A 128 -33.88 -48.75 -0.78
N ILE A 129 -33.08 -49.34 0.12
CA ILE A 129 -31.64 -49.53 -0.13
C ILE A 129 -31.38 -51.03 -0.11
N LYS A 130 -31.43 -51.67 -1.29
CA LYS A 130 -30.49 -52.73 -1.72
C LYS A 130 -30.83 -53.22 -3.12
N LYS A 131 -29.78 -53.33 -3.95
CA LYS A 131 -29.71 -53.82 -5.35
C LYS A 131 -30.06 -52.82 -6.46
N LEU A 132 -29.11 -51.95 -6.82
CA LEU A 132 -28.91 -51.56 -8.24
C LEU A 132 -27.58 -50.79 -8.44
N LYS A 133 -26.45 -51.50 -8.44
CA LYS A 133 -25.17 -50.89 -8.83
C LYS A 133 -25.03 -50.89 -10.36
N TRP A 134 -24.42 -49.82 -10.88
CA TRP A 134 -24.05 -49.51 -12.28
C TRP A 134 -25.08 -48.89 -13.23
N LYS A 135 -26.37 -49.27 -13.24
CA LYS A 135 -27.38 -48.56 -14.07
C LYS A 135 -27.86 -47.24 -13.44
N ILE A 136 -27.90 -47.17 -12.11
CA ILE A 136 -28.22 -45.95 -11.36
C ILE A 136 -27.07 -44.95 -11.43
N ALA A 137 -25.81 -45.41 -11.38
CA ALA A 137 -24.66 -44.51 -11.45
C ALA A 137 -24.61 -43.70 -12.75
N LYS A 138 -24.87 -44.34 -13.92
CA LYS A 138 -24.93 -43.62 -15.21
C LYS A 138 -26.13 -42.67 -15.31
N LYS A 139 -27.31 -43.05 -14.79
CA LYS A 139 -28.48 -42.16 -14.71
C LYS A 139 -28.29 -41.04 -13.69
N PHE A 140 -27.54 -41.28 -12.61
CA PHE A 140 -27.20 -40.31 -11.58
C PHE A 140 -26.18 -39.31 -12.10
N VAL A 141 -25.16 -39.74 -12.85
CA VAL A 141 -24.23 -38.82 -13.53
C VAL A 141 -24.96 -37.98 -14.58
N ALA A 142 -25.80 -38.57 -15.44
CA ALA A 142 -26.61 -37.80 -16.39
C ALA A 142 -27.64 -36.86 -15.71
N PHE A 143 -28.16 -37.25 -14.53
CA PHE A 143 -29.02 -36.41 -13.69
C PHE A 143 -28.23 -35.27 -13.04
N ILE A 144 -27.02 -35.54 -12.56
CA ILE A 144 -26.09 -34.55 -11.99
C ILE A 144 -25.60 -33.60 -13.08
N ASP A 145 -25.29 -34.06 -14.30
CA ASP A 145 -24.94 -33.23 -15.45
C ASP A 145 -26.14 -32.38 -15.89
N GLY A 146 -27.36 -32.92 -15.86
CA GLY A 146 -28.60 -32.16 -16.09
C GLY A 146 -28.95 -31.15 -14.96
N LEU A 147 -28.48 -31.39 -13.73
CA LEU A 147 -28.63 -30.51 -12.57
C LEU A 147 -27.52 -29.44 -12.51
N LEU A 148 -26.32 -29.77 -12.96
CA LEU A 148 -25.14 -28.91 -13.05
C LEU A 148 -25.20 -27.99 -14.28
N PHE A 149 -25.85 -28.38 -15.36
CA PHE A 149 -26.04 -27.54 -16.55
C PHE A 149 -26.74 -26.19 -16.25
N PRO A 150 -27.80 -26.12 -15.41
CA PRO A 150 -28.34 -24.87 -14.88
C PRO A 150 -27.38 -24.09 -13.97
N LEU A 151 -26.52 -24.80 -13.22
CA LEU A 151 -25.54 -24.23 -12.28
C LEU A 151 -24.33 -23.60 -12.99
N TYR A 152 -23.93 -24.16 -14.13
CA TYR A 152 -22.84 -23.60 -14.96
C TYR A 152 -23.26 -22.29 -15.65
N LEU A 153 -24.55 -22.19 -16.02
CA LEU A 153 -25.15 -20.96 -16.54
C LEU A 153 -25.69 -20.04 -15.45
N PHE A 154 -25.66 -20.46 -14.17
CA PHE A 154 -26.18 -19.68 -13.05
C PHE A 154 -25.45 -18.34 -12.86
N PRO A 155 -24.11 -18.23 -12.94
CA PRO A 155 -23.44 -16.93 -12.84
C PRO A 155 -23.83 -15.99 -13.99
N ILE A 156 -23.96 -16.52 -15.21
CA ILE A 156 -24.34 -15.76 -16.41
C ILE A 156 -25.81 -15.32 -16.31
N LYS A 157 -26.70 -16.20 -15.87
CA LYS A 157 -28.12 -15.85 -15.63
C LYS A 157 -28.25 -14.86 -14.49
N LEU A 158 -27.53 -15.04 -13.39
CA LEU A 158 -27.54 -14.09 -12.27
C LEU A 158 -27.08 -12.70 -12.74
N LEU A 159 -25.99 -12.63 -13.50
CA LEU A 159 -25.50 -11.37 -14.08
C LEU A 159 -26.51 -10.76 -15.05
N THR A 160 -27.02 -11.54 -16.01
CA THR A 160 -27.96 -11.04 -17.04
C THR A 160 -29.31 -10.62 -16.46
N TYR A 161 -29.87 -11.37 -15.50
CA TYR A 161 -31.08 -10.96 -14.80
C TYR A 161 -30.83 -9.75 -13.89
N SER A 162 -29.69 -9.68 -13.20
CA SER A 162 -29.35 -8.50 -12.36
C SER A 162 -29.22 -7.25 -13.21
N ILE A 163 -28.52 -7.33 -14.36
CA ILE A 163 -28.42 -6.24 -15.33
C ILE A 163 -29.80 -5.89 -15.90
N PHE A 164 -30.60 -6.87 -16.31
CA PHE A 164 -31.93 -6.63 -16.85
C PHE A 164 -32.85 -5.90 -15.84
N TYR A 165 -32.88 -6.36 -14.58
CA TYR A 165 -33.69 -5.72 -13.55
C TYR A 165 -33.12 -4.36 -13.14
N LEU A 166 -31.80 -4.16 -13.16
CA LEU A 166 -31.17 -2.86 -12.93
C LEU A 166 -31.56 -1.87 -14.04
N ILE A 167 -31.48 -2.27 -15.31
CA ILE A 167 -31.91 -1.46 -16.45
C ILE A 167 -33.41 -1.14 -16.33
N LYS A 168 -34.24 -2.14 -16.02
CA LYS A 168 -35.68 -1.94 -15.82
C LYS A 168 -35.98 -0.98 -14.67
N LEU A 169 -35.23 -1.06 -13.57
CA LEU A 169 -35.32 -0.14 -12.45
C LEU A 169 -34.93 1.28 -12.89
N LEU A 170 -33.80 1.45 -13.56
CA LEU A 170 -33.33 2.75 -14.06
C LEU A 170 -34.35 3.40 -15.01
N ILE A 171 -34.91 2.64 -15.96
CA ILE A 171 -35.93 3.15 -16.89
C ILE A 171 -37.21 3.53 -16.14
N LYS A 172 -37.70 2.67 -15.24
CA LYS A 172 -38.92 2.96 -14.48
C LYS A 172 -38.74 4.19 -13.59
N THR A 173 -37.61 4.28 -12.89
CA THR A 173 -37.25 5.44 -12.06
C THR A 173 -37.14 6.71 -12.91
N ALA A 174 -36.53 6.65 -14.10
CA ALA A 174 -36.45 7.80 -15.00
C ALA A 174 -37.83 8.29 -15.48
N ILE A 175 -38.74 7.36 -15.81
CA ILE A 175 -40.12 7.70 -16.20
C ILE A 175 -40.87 8.36 -15.04
N GLU A 176 -40.76 7.80 -13.84
CA GLU A 176 -41.40 8.35 -12.62
C GLU A 176 -40.85 9.75 -12.29
N ILE A 177 -39.53 9.97 -12.38
CA ILE A 177 -38.90 11.28 -12.19
C ILE A 177 -39.38 12.28 -13.25
N PHE A 178 -39.49 11.85 -14.51
CA PHE A 178 -39.99 12.71 -15.59
C PHE A 178 -41.45 13.11 -15.37
N GLN A 179 -42.31 12.16 -15.03
CA GLN A 179 -43.71 12.43 -14.71
C GLN A 179 -43.84 13.37 -13.51
N LEU A 180 -43.07 13.12 -12.44
CA LEU A 180 -43.01 13.98 -11.26
C LEU A 180 -42.57 15.41 -11.63
N SER A 181 -41.57 15.55 -12.51
CA SER A 181 -41.09 16.86 -12.98
C SER A 181 -42.16 17.61 -13.77
N VAL A 182 -42.88 16.92 -14.67
CA VAL A 182 -44.01 17.50 -15.42
C VAL A 182 -45.14 17.93 -14.49
N ASP A 183 -45.48 17.13 -13.49
CA ASP A 183 -46.52 17.44 -12.51
C ASP A 183 -46.18 18.67 -11.65
N ILE A 184 -44.90 18.84 -11.31
CA ILE A 184 -44.38 19.99 -10.55
C ILE A 184 -44.44 21.28 -11.38
N VAL A 185 -44.04 21.22 -12.66
CA VAL A 185 -44.00 22.38 -13.54
C VAL A 185 -45.40 22.82 -13.97
N SER A 186 -46.28 21.87 -14.27
CA SER A 186 -47.59 22.17 -14.86
C SER A 186 -48.63 22.69 -13.86
N PHE A 187 -48.59 22.29 -12.57
CA PHE A 187 -49.71 22.56 -11.65
C PHE A 187 -49.34 22.74 -10.16
N PRO A 188 -48.44 23.66 -9.78
CA PRO A 188 -48.13 23.90 -8.36
C PRO A 188 -49.33 24.44 -7.56
N PHE A 189 -50.25 25.17 -8.20
CA PHE A 189 -51.38 25.84 -7.53
C PHE A 189 -52.73 25.12 -7.65
N LYS A 190 -52.77 23.93 -8.27
CA LYS A 190 -54.04 23.19 -8.46
C LYS A 190 -54.63 22.66 -7.16
N SER A 191 -53.79 22.39 -6.16
CA SER A 191 -54.19 22.01 -4.80
C SER A 191 -53.02 22.21 -3.84
N PHE A 192 -53.31 22.46 -2.56
CA PHE A 192 -52.31 22.54 -1.49
C PHE A 192 -51.38 21.31 -1.46
N ARG A 193 -51.88 20.11 -1.79
CA ARG A 193 -51.07 18.89 -1.87
C ARG A 193 -49.99 18.96 -2.97
N HIS A 194 -50.30 19.57 -4.13
CA HIS A 194 -49.35 19.73 -5.23
C HIS A 194 -48.33 20.83 -4.92
N LEU A 195 -48.73 21.88 -4.23
CA LEU A 195 -47.83 22.93 -3.74
C LEU A 195 -46.77 22.35 -2.79
N VAL A 196 -47.18 21.57 -1.78
CA VAL A 196 -46.25 20.94 -0.81
C VAL A 196 -45.29 19.98 -1.50
N LYS A 197 -45.78 19.14 -2.43
CA LYS A 197 -44.93 18.23 -3.23
C LYS A 197 -43.89 19.00 -4.05
N SER A 198 -44.30 20.10 -4.69
CA SER A 198 -43.41 20.93 -5.50
C SER A 198 -42.32 21.57 -4.64
N ILE A 199 -42.68 22.13 -3.48
CA ILE A 199 -41.71 22.69 -2.53
C ILE A 199 -40.71 21.63 -2.04
N LEU A 200 -41.19 20.44 -1.68
CA LEU A 200 -40.34 19.35 -1.20
C LEU A 200 -39.34 18.90 -2.28
N VAL A 201 -39.79 18.74 -3.53
CA VAL A 201 -38.90 18.32 -4.62
C VAL A 201 -37.91 19.40 -5.00
N ILE A 202 -38.30 20.68 -4.98
CA ILE A 202 -37.36 21.80 -5.16
C ILE A 202 -36.28 21.77 -4.08
N PHE A 203 -36.66 21.61 -2.81
CA PHE A 203 -35.72 21.53 -1.70
C PHE A 203 -34.80 20.31 -1.82
N LEU A 204 -35.34 19.14 -2.15
CA LEU A 204 -34.57 17.92 -2.35
C LEU A 204 -33.60 18.06 -3.53
N THR A 205 -34.03 18.67 -4.63
CA THR A 205 -33.18 18.93 -5.80
C THR A 205 -32.05 19.88 -5.45
N MET A 206 -32.37 20.99 -4.77
CA MET A 206 -31.37 21.94 -4.28
C MET A 206 -30.36 21.27 -3.34
N TYR A 207 -30.83 20.41 -2.43
CA TYR A 207 -29.98 19.62 -1.55
C TYR A 207 -29.06 18.69 -2.33
N VAL A 208 -29.59 17.88 -3.27
CA VAL A 208 -28.79 16.98 -4.10
C VAL A 208 -27.75 17.74 -4.91
N VAL A 209 -28.11 18.87 -5.51
CA VAL A 209 -27.18 19.74 -6.24
C VAL A 209 -26.09 20.25 -5.30
N ALA A 210 -26.45 20.77 -4.11
CA ALA A 210 -25.47 21.22 -3.13
C ALA A 210 -24.54 20.08 -2.65
N SER A 211 -25.08 18.89 -2.40
CA SER A 211 -24.28 17.70 -2.05
C SER A 211 -23.35 17.29 -3.18
N LEU A 212 -23.80 17.34 -4.44
CA LEU A 212 -22.95 17.07 -5.59
C LEU A 212 -21.79 18.05 -5.67
N PHE A 213 -22.01 19.34 -5.43
CA PHE A 213 -20.94 20.34 -5.35
C PHE A 213 -19.92 20.01 -4.25
N VAL A 214 -20.37 19.57 -3.07
CA VAL A 214 -19.47 19.16 -1.98
C VAL A 214 -18.67 17.90 -2.35
N ILE A 215 -19.31 16.89 -2.96
CA ILE A 215 -18.63 15.66 -3.41
C ILE A 215 -17.59 15.98 -4.47
N VAL A 216 -17.95 16.85 -5.42
CA VAL A 216 -17.08 17.37 -6.47
C VAL A 216 -15.84 18.04 -5.88
N ASP A 217 -16.05 18.93 -4.91
CA ASP A 217 -14.99 19.68 -4.25
C ASP A 217 -14.09 18.74 -3.42
N TYR A 218 -14.69 17.78 -2.72
CA TYR A 218 -13.98 16.73 -2.01
C TYR A 218 -13.13 15.86 -2.94
N ILE A 219 -13.66 15.41 -4.09
CA ILE A 219 -12.89 14.63 -5.06
C ILE A 219 -11.72 15.46 -5.60
N ARG A 220 -11.97 16.74 -5.89
CA ARG A 220 -10.93 17.65 -6.37
C ARG A 220 -9.80 17.81 -5.35
N THR A 221 -10.13 18.16 -4.11
CA THR A 221 -9.16 18.43 -3.03
C THR A 221 -8.45 17.17 -2.57
N GLN A 222 -9.09 16.00 -2.62
CA GLN A 222 -8.48 14.77 -2.16
C GLN A 222 -7.70 14.02 -3.24
N TYR A 223 -8.18 13.99 -4.48
CA TYR A 223 -7.65 13.09 -5.51
C TYR A 223 -6.96 13.81 -6.68
N GLY A 224 -6.80 15.13 -6.64
CA GLY A 224 -6.07 15.85 -7.69
C GLY A 224 -6.87 16.01 -8.98
N HIS A 225 -8.13 16.44 -8.84
CA HIS A 225 -9.17 16.52 -9.89
C HIS A 225 -9.79 15.18 -10.32
N TYR A 226 -10.96 15.26 -10.97
CA TYR A 226 -11.75 14.09 -11.40
C TYR A 226 -10.98 13.11 -12.30
N GLY A 227 -10.05 13.61 -13.10
CA GLY A 227 -9.24 12.78 -14.01
C GLY A 227 -8.31 11.82 -13.28
N LYS A 228 -7.87 12.16 -12.06
CA LYS A 228 -6.93 11.37 -11.27
C LYS A 228 -7.60 10.46 -10.23
N PHE A 229 -8.91 10.59 -10.03
CA PHE A 229 -9.66 9.74 -9.10
C PHE A 229 -9.52 8.25 -9.44
N PHE A 230 -9.69 7.87 -10.71
CA PHE A 230 -9.66 6.47 -11.11
C PHE A 230 -8.25 5.86 -11.13
N CYS A 231 -7.22 6.66 -11.43
CA CYS A 231 -5.84 6.16 -11.43
C CYS A 231 -5.28 5.97 -10.02
N SER A 232 -5.85 6.65 -9.00
CA SER A 232 -5.34 6.58 -7.61
C SER A 232 -5.57 5.24 -6.93
N TYR A 233 -6.45 4.41 -7.49
CA TYR A 233 -6.77 3.12 -6.92
C TYR A 233 -5.58 2.17 -7.03
N GLY A 234 -5.09 1.68 -5.89
CA GLY A 234 -3.95 0.77 -5.83
C GLY A 234 -2.58 1.44 -6.03
N THR A 235 -2.52 2.76 -6.25
CA THR A 235 -1.25 3.47 -6.45
C THR A 235 -0.31 3.31 -5.25
N GLN A 236 -0.80 3.46 -4.02
CA GLN A 236 0.06 3.35 -2.84
C GLN A 236 0.73 1.98 -2.72
N ASP A 237 -0.01 0.90 -3.00
CA ASP A 237 0.53 -0.46 -2.97
C ASP A 237 1.54 -0.70 -4.08
N LYS A 238 1.34 -0.09 -5.25
CA LYS A 238 2.32 -0.10 -6.33
C LYS A 238 3.59 0.65 -5.92
N LEU A 239 3.46 1.86 -5.41
CA LEU A 239 4.59 2.69 -4.97
C LEU A 239 5.45 1.96 -3.93
N LYS A 240 4.84 1.33 -2.93
CA LYS A 240 5.56 0.57 -1.89
C LYS A 240 6.38 -0.61 -2.44
N LYS A 241 6.03 -1.14 -3.61
CA LYS A 241 6.73 -2.25 -4.28
C LYS A 241 7.74 -1.78 -5.33
N SER A 242 7.71 -0.50 -5.70
CA SER A 242 8.58 0.07 -6.76
C SER A 242 9.78 0.84 -6.21
N VAL A 243 9.81 1.13 -4.90
CA VAL A 243 10.96 1.75 -4.24
C VAL A 243 11.88 0.70 -3.63
N VAL A 244 13.15 1.06 -3.46
CA VAL A 244 14.20 0.25 -2.83
C VAL A 244 14.82 1.01 -1.68
N ARG A 245 15.36 0.30 -0.69
CA ARG A 245 16.16 0.90 0.38
C ARG A 245 17.62 0.98 -0.10
N VAL A 246 18.26 2.10 0.16
CA VAL A 246 19.68 2.32 -0.18
C VAL A 246 20.45 2.48 1.12
N VAL A 247 21.47 1.65 1.31
CA VAL A 247 22.37 1.68 2.47
C VAL A 247 23.74 2.15 1.98
N GLY A 248 24.16 3.33 2.40
CA GLY A 248 25.45 3.93 2.06
C GLY A 248 26.31 4.10 3.29
N GLY A 249 26.52 3.02 4.05
CA GLY A 249 27.37 3.00 5.25
C GLY A 249 26.69 3.71 6.42
N TYR A 250 27.18 4.89 6.79
CA TYR A 250 26.62 5.71 7.88
C TYR A 250 25.29 6.38 7.57
N SER A 251 24.89 6.39 6.29
CA SER A 251 23.66 7.01 5.81
C SER A 251 22.75 6.00 5.14
N GLU A 252 21.45 6.22 5.25
CA GLU A 252 20.45 5.39 4.63
C GLU A 252 19.31 6.21 4.06
N GLY A 253 18.78 5.70 2.96
CA GLY A 253 17.73 6.36 2.23
C GLY A 253 16.89 5.39 1.41
N THR A 254 16.19 6.00 0.47
CA THR A 254 15.34 5.34 -0.50
C THR A 254 15.92 5.62 -1.89
N GLY A 255 15.70 4.68 -2.81
CA GLY A 255 15.88 4.91 -4.24
C GLY A 255 14.71 4.36 -5.03
N PHE A 256 14.66 4.66 -6.31
CA PHE A 256 13.68 4.10 -7.24
C PHE A 256 14.27 3.98 -8.64
N PHE A 257 13.79 3.01 -9.42
CA PHE A 257 14.28 2.79 -10.77
C PHE A 257 13.73 3.84 -11.74
N ILE A 258 14.59 4.63 -12.40
CA ILE A 258 14.18 5.58 -13.45
C ILE A 258 14.25 4.98 -14.85
N SER A 259 15.01 3.90 -14.99
CA SER A 259 15.07 2.99 -16.12
C SER A 259 15.31 1.57 -15.60
N SER A 260 15.35 0.57 -16.48
CA SER A 260 15.42 -0.82 -16.05
C SER A 260 16.67 -1.17 -15.23
N ASP A 261 17.75 -0.41 -15.34
CA ASP A 261 19.04 -0.68 -14.71
C ASP A 261 19.62 0.50 -13.93
N GLN A 262 18.83 1.57 -13.72
CA GLN A 262 19.28 2.80 -13.06
C GLN A 262 18.38 3.14 -11.90
N VAL A 263 18.93 3.12 -10.69
CA VAL A 263 18.27 3.56 -9.47
C VAL A 263 18.70 5.00 -9.18
N LEU A 264 17.74 5.92 -9.09
CA LEU A 264 17.96 7.28 -8.62
C LEU A 264 17.82 7.33 -7.10
N THR A 265 18.75 8.04 -6.45
CA THR A 265 18.73 8.36 -5.02
C THR A 265 19.42 9.71 -4.78
N ASN A 266 19.54 10.15 -3.52
CA ASN A 266 20.33 11.33 -3.20
C ASN A 266 21.81 11.01 -3.07
N PHE A 267 22.66 12.01 -3.34
CA PHE A 267 24.10 11.87 -3.20
C PHE A 267 24.50 11.65 -1.74
N HIS A 268 23.94 12.41 -0.80
CA HIS A 268 24.28 12.28 0.62
C HIS A 268 23.89 10.92 1.24
N VAL A 269 23.02 10.15 0.58
CA VAL A 269 22.66 8.79 1.02
C VAL A 269 23.82 7.82 0.81
N ILE A 270 24.69 8.07 -0.17
CA ILE A 270 25.80 7.19 -0.56
C ILE A 270 27.19 7.81 -0.40
N ALA A 271 27.27 9.05 0.09
CA ALA A 271 28.49 9.86 -0.01
C ALA A 271 29.71 9.28 0.71
N ASP A 272 29.48 8.52 1.78
CA ASP A 272 30.54 8.01 2.67
C ASP A 272 30.77 6.50 2.49
N GLU A 273 30.16 5.88 1.46
CA GLU A 273 30.24 4.44 1.25
C GLU A 273 30.69 4.11 -0.17
N PRO A 274 31.88 3.51 -0.34
CA PRO A 274 32.38 3.11 -1.65
C PRO A 274 31.53 2.01 -2.30
N SER A 275 30.79 1.21 -1.52
CA SER A 275 30.00 0.08 -2.01
C SER A 275 28.58 0.05 -1.42
N PRO A 276 27.71 1.01 -1.80
CA PRO A 276 26.37 1.07 -1.25
C PRO A 276 25.57 -0.18 -1.63
N LYS A 277 24.56 -0.53 -0.82
CA LYS A 277 23.68 -1.67 -1.06
C LYS A 277 22.29 -1.19 -1.46
N ILE A 278 21.70 -1.84 -2.45
CA ILE A 278 20.31 -1.67 -2.84
C ILE A 278 19.53 -2.86 -2.31
N ILE A 279 18.64 -2.64 -1.35
CA ILE A 279 17.77 -3.67 -0.75
C ILE A 279 16.38 -3.56 -1.37
N PHE A 280 15.90 -4.65 -1.96
CA PHE A 280 14.59 -4.76 -2.60
C PHE A 280 13.46 -4.99 -1.58
N PRO A 281 12.19 -4.76 -1.97
CA PRO A 281 11.04 -4.99 -1.08
C PRO A 281 10.88 -6.44 -0.59
N ASP A 282 11.49 -7.42 -1.27
CA ASP A 282 11.50 -8.82 -0.85
C ASP A 282 12.64 -9.15 0.14
N GLY A 283 13.47 -8.16 0.48
CA GLY A 283 14.61 -8.29 1.38
C GLY A 283 15.90 -8.73 0.69
N SER A 284 15.87 -9.11 -0.59
CA SER A 284 17.10 -9.37 -1.34
C SER A 284 17.89 -8.08 -1.56
N PHE A 285 19.21 -8.16 -1.73
CA PHE A 285 20.01 -6.98 -1.99
C PHE A 285 21.10 -7.21 -3.03
N ILE A 286 21.54 -6.11 -3.65
CA ILE A 286 22.61 -6.08 -4.65
C ILE A 286 23.56 -4.91 -4.41
N THR A 287 24.76 -5.02 -4.96
CA THR A 287 25.74 -3.94 -5.03
C THR A 287 25.71 -3.33 -6.44
N PRO A 288 25.67 -1.98 -6.58
CA PRO A 288 25.79 -1.31 -7.88
C PRO A 288 27.12 -1.62 -8.58
N ILE A 289 27.09 -1.68 -9.90
CA ILE A 289 28.30 -1.90 -10.73
C ILE A 289 28.97 -0.59 -11.16
N LYS A 290 28.23 0.52 -11.09
CA LYS A 290 28.70 1.87 -11.39
C LYS A 290 27.88 2.87 -10.60
N ILE A 291 28.48 3.99 -10.23
CA ILE A 291 27.82 5.13 -9.60
C ILE A 291 28.20 6.39 -10.38
N THR A 292 27.19 7.18 -10.76
CA THR A 292 27.41 8.54 -11.27
C THR A 292 26.58 9.49 -10.43
N GLY A 293 27.06 10.69 -10.17
CA GLY A 293 26.31 11.64 -9.35
C GLY A 293 26.80 13.06 -9.49
N ASP A 294 26.04 13.94 -8.85
CA ASP A 294 26.33 15.36 -8.70
C ASP A 294 26.05 15.74 -7.24
N LYS A 295 27.12 16.10 -6.53
CA LYS A 295 27.08 16.47 -5.11
C LYS A 295 26.34 17.79 -4.89
N ASP A 296 26.45 18.74 -5.81
CA ASP A 296 25.81 20.05 -5.67
C ASP A 296 24.29 19.92 -5.86
N ALA A 297 23.87 19.07 -6.81
CA ALA A 297 22.46 18.75 -7.01
C ALA A 297 21.89 17.75 -5.99
N ASP A 298 22.74 17.13 -5.16
CA ASP A 298 22.39 16.06 -4.22
C ASP A 298 21.67 14.87 -4.89
N LEU A 299 22.15 14.43 -6.05
CA LEU A 299 21.59 13.30 -6.79
C LEU A 299 22.67 12.29 -7.20
N ALA A 300 22.30 11.01 -7.19
CA ALA A 300 23.14 9.92 -7.66
C ALA A 300 22.32 8.86 -8.40
N ILE A 301 22.94 8.27 -9.43
CA ILE A 301 22.46 7.09 -10.16
C ILE A 301 23.33 5.90 -9.79
N LEU A 302 22.68 4.84 -9.30
CA LEU A 302 23.28 3.55 -9.04
C LEU A 302 22.90 2.60 -10.18
N PHE A 303 23.90 2.09 -10.89
CA PHE A 303 23.69 1.17 -12.01
C PHE A 303 23.65 -0.28 -11.52
N THR A 304 22.62 -1.02 -11.90
CA THR A 304 22.45 -2.43 -11.54
C THR A 304 22.93 -3.34 -12.66
N LYS A 305 23.48 -4.51 -12.30
CA LYS A 305 23.90 -5.51 -13.30
C LYS A 305 22.71 -6.12 -14.06
N ASN A 306 21.60 -6.32 -13.37
CA ASN A 306 20.37 -6.89 -13.91
C ASN A 306 19.35 -5.79 -14.24
N SER A 307 18.38 -6.11 -15.08
CA SER A 307 17.28 -5.21 -15.46
C SER A 307 15.98 -5.54 -14.71
N TYR A 308 15.31 -4.52 -14.18
CA TYR A 308 14.11 -4.58 -13.33
C TYR A 308 12.96 -3.75 -13.92
N PHE A 309 12.37 -4.21 -15.02
CA PHE A 309 11.33 -3.45 -15.76
C PHE A 309 10.07 -3.14 -14.94
N ASP A 310 9.65 -4.06 -14.06
CA ASP A 310 8.40 -3.92 -13.29
C ASP A 310 8.48 -2.88 -12.17
N MET A 311 9.69 -2.40 -11.84
CA MET A 311 9.93 -1.41 -10.79
C MET A 311 10.11 0.01 -11.34
N VAL A 312 10.15 0.18 -12.66
CA VAL A 312 10.49 1.46 -13.29
C VAL A 312 9.42 2.52 -13.05
N MET A 313 9.87 3.65 -12.54
CA MET A 313 9.15 4.89 -12.30
C MET A 313 9.88 6.03 -13.04
N PRO A 314 9.57 6.25 -14.33
CA PRO A 314 10.30 7.19 -15.15
C PRO A 314 10.07 8.64 -14.69
N LEU A 315 11.10 9.46 -14.82
CA LEU A 315 10.99 10.91 -14.60
C LEU A 315 10.17 11.55 -15.72
N SER A 316 9.23 12.41 -15.33
CA SER A 316 8.41 13.19 -16.25
C SER A 316 9.24 14.19 -17.05
N ASP A 317 8.93 14.39 -18.34
CA ASP A 317 9.61 15.39 -19.19
C ASP A 317 9.26 16.83 -18.80
N SER A 318 8.08 17.03 -18.26
CA SER A 318 7.57 18.31 -17.81
C SER A 318 6.65 18.10 -16.63
N ILE A 319 6.71 19.00 -15.66
CA ILE A 319 5.88 18.94 -14.47
C ILE A 319 4.89 20.10 -14.49
N PHE A 320 3.61 19.78 -14.37
CA PHE A 320 2.55 20.75 -14.19
C PHE A 320 1.73 20.33 -12.97
N ILE A 321 1.94 21.03 -11.86
CA ILE A 321 1.26 20.80 -10.59
C ILE A 321 0.42 22.04 -10.30
N LYS A 322 -0.82 21.85 -9.90
CA LYS A 322 -1.70 22.96 -9.50
C LYS A 322 -1.54 23.26 -8.01
N ASP A 323 -1.89 24.49 -7.65
CA ASP A 323 -1.95 24.90 -6.25
C ASP A 323 -2.78 23.92 -5.41
N GLU A 324 -2.23 23.53 -4.26
CA GLU A 324 -2.78 22.56 -3.32
C GLU A 324 -3.04 21.16 -3.89
N GLU A 325 -2.49 20.82 -5.06
CA GLU A 325 -2.64 19.48 -5.62
C GLU A 325 -2.01 18.43 -4.68
N PRO A 326 -2.73 17.34 -4.33
CA PRO A 326 -2.18 16.33 -3.45
C PRO A 326 -0.99 15.60 -4.10
N LEU A 327 -0.01 15.24 -3.28
CA LEU A 327 1.18 14.50 -3.70
C LEU A 327 1.48 13.40 -2.68
N LEU A 328 2.22 12.40 -3.12
CA LEU A 328 2.60 11.22 -2.36
C LEU A 328 4.12 11.10 -2.35
N ALA A 329 4.73 11.20 -1.16
CA ALA A 329 6.14 10.90 -0.96
C ALA A 329 6.27 9.46 -0.47
N THR A 330 7.08 8.65 -1.16
CA THR A 330 7.29 7.25 -0.79
C THR A 330 8.73 7.00 -0.38
N GLY A 331 8.95 6.23 0.68
CA GLY A 331 10.29 5.80 1.08
C GLY A 331 10.33 5.01 2.39
N TYR A 332 11.51 4.51 2.74
CA TYR A 332 11.74 3.73 3.95
C TYR A 332 12.04 4.63 5.14
N ALA A 333 10.98 5.03 5.86
CA ALA A 333 11.11 5.82 7.08
C ALA A 333 12.02 5.13 8.10
N MET A 334 13.00 5.86 8.62
CA MET A 334 14.05 5.40 9.53
C MET A 334 15.00 4.32 8.96
N GLY A 335 15.01 4.08 7.65
CA GLY A 335 15.97 3.17 7.02
C GLY A 335 15.77 1.71 7.46
N THR A 336 16.84 1.07 7.95
CA THR A 336 16.85 -0.27 8.55
C THR A 336 16.59 -0.26 10.05
N ASN A 337 16.67 0.90 10.71
CA ASN A 337 16.34 1.01 12.14
C ASN A 337 14.85 0.73 12.42
N LEU A 338 14.02 0.74 11.38
CA LEU A 338 12.62 0.34 11.46
C LEU A 338 12.32 -0.69 10.36
N ALA A 339 12.03 -1.92 10.79
CA ALA A 339 11.65 -3.00 9.91
C ALA A 339 10.30 -2.72 9.23
N GLY A 340 10.14 -3.22 8.00
CA GLY A 340 8.87 -3.25 7.30
C GLY A 340 8.87 -2.64 5.90
N LYS A 341 7.64 -2.48 5.38
CA LYS A 341 7.37 -1.96 4.03
C LYS A 341 7.62 -0.47 3.96
N ALA A 342 7.86 0.04 2.75
CA ALA A 342 7.97 1.47 2.51
C ALA A 342 6.73 2.25 3.01
N THR A 343 6.98 3.44 3.54
CA THR A 343 6.00 4.41 4.00
C THR A 343 5.57 5.29 2.84
N VAL A 344 4.27 5.57 2.75
CA VAL A 344 3.71 6.55 1.82
C VAL A 344 3.10 7.67 2.64
N LEU A 345 3.68 8.87 2.52
CA LEU A 345 3.17 10.09 3.15
C LEU A 345 2.43 10.92 2.12
N ARG A 346 1.37 11.59 2.57
CA ARG A 346 0.52 12.42 1.73
C ARG A 346 0.51 13.86 2.22
N GLY A 347 0.52 14.78 1.28
CA GLY A 347 0.38 16.21 1.52
C GLY A 347 0.02 16.92 0.22
N ASN A 348 0.21 18.22 0.20
CA ASN A 348 -0.22 19.09 -0.88
C ASN A 348 0.96 19.92 -1.35
N PHE A 349 0.99 20.16 -2.66
CA PHE A 349 1.87 21.13 -3.28
C PHE A 349 1.61 22.53 -2.71
N ILE A 350 2.69 23.27 -2.43
CA ILE A 350 2.63 24.66 -1.99
C ILE A 350 3.16 25.58 -3.09
N ASP A 351 4.38 25.35 -3.58
CA ASP A 351 5.02 26.23 -4.55
C ASP A 351 6.31 25.61 -5.14
N PHE A 352 6.87 26.25 -6.16
CA PHE A 352 8.24 25.99 -6.63
C PHE A 352 9.24 26.96 -5.96
N ARG A 353 10.46 26.47 -5.71
CA ARG A 353 11.53 27.20 -5.02
C ARG A 353 12.84 27.01 -5.77
N ASN A 354 13.40 28.10 -6.27
CA ASN A 354 14.69 28.06 -6.94
C ASN A 354 15.83 28.30 -5.96
N SER A 355 16.86 27.46 -6.01
CA SER A 355 18.09 27.71 -5.27
C SER A 355 18.87 28.87 -5.89
N LYS A 356 19.50 29.69 -5.04
CA LYS A 356 20.42 30.76 -5.49
C LYS A 356 21.83 30.25 -5.76
N HIS A 357 22.17 29.07 -5.24
CA HIS A 357 23.54 28.55 -5.21
C HIS A 357 23.74 27.38 -6.16
N VAL A 358 22.68 26.62 -6.43
CA VAL A 358 22.69 25.42 -7.28
C VAL A 358 21.59 25.62 -8.33
N PRO A 359 21.80 25.24 -9.61
CA PRO A 359 20.78 25.31 -10.64
C PRO A 359 19.73 24.18 -10.46
N VAL A 360 19.07 24.17 -9.30
CA VAL A 360 18.05 23.18 -8.94
C VAL A 360 16.79 23.91 -8.50
N GLU A 361 15.67 23.49 -9.10
CA GLU A 361 14.33 23.86 -8.67
C GLU A 361 13.79 22.81 -7.70
N TYR A 362 13.28 23.26 -6.57
CA TYR A 362 12.63 22.44 -5.57
C TYR A 362 11.11 22.62 -5.63
N ILE A 363 10.39 21.51 -5.46
CA ILE A 363 8.97 21.49 -5.13
C ILE A 363 8.86 21.62 -3.61
N GLN A 364 8.08 22.59 -3.14
CA GLN A 364 7.73 22.75 -1.73
C GLN A 364 6.39 22.08 -1.45
N THR A 365 6.33 21.26 -0.40
CA THR A 365 5.08 20.66 0.08
C THR A 365 4.93 20.79 1.60
N ASN A 366 3.74 20.48 2.12
CA ASN A 366 3.49 20.31 3.55
C ASN A 366 3.67 18.86 4.05
N ILE A 367 4.26 17.98 3.22
CA ILE A 367 4.54 16.60 3.62
C ILE A 367 5.64 16.62 4.69
N SER A 368 5.44 15.95 5.82
CA SER A 368 6.47 15.85 6.86
C SER A 368 7.41 14.69 6.57
N LEU A 369 8.51 14.94 5.85
CA LEU A 369 9.53 13.93 5.61
C LEU A 369 10.27 13.56 6.90
N VAL A 370 10.65 12.29 6.98
CA VAL A 370 11.48 11.74 8.06
C VAL A 370 12.74 11.09 7.46
N GLY A 371 13.78 10.90 8.27
CA GLY A 371 15.03 10.25 7.84
C GLY A 371 14.77 8.90 7.16
N GLY A 372 15.60 8.51 6.20
CA GLY A 372 15.44 7.30 5.39
C GLY A 372 14.50 7.45 4.17
N MET A 373 13.66 8.48 4.11
CA MET A 373 12.82 8.75 2.92
C MET A 373 13.56 9.50 1.79
N SER A 374 14.71 10.09 2.09
CA SER A 374 15.59 10.81 1.16
C SER A 374 15.98 9.92 -0.03
N GLY A 375 15.94 10.48 -1.24
CA GLY A 375 16.17 9.80 -2.51
C GLY A 375 14.95 9.06 -3.05
N GLY A 376 13.88 8.92 -2.26
CA GLY A 376 12.62 8.33 -2.70
C GLY A 376 11.82 9.23 -3.66
N PRO A 377 10.81 8.69 -4.35
CA PRO A 377 10.02 9.48 -5.30
C PRO A 377 8.93 10.30 -4.61
N LEU A 378 8.77 11.53 -5.07
CA LEU A 378 7.56 12.33 -4.94
C LEU A 378 6.70 12.11 -6.19
N THR A 379 5.47 11.68 -5.98
CA THR A 379 4.55 11.33 -7.07
C THR A 379 3.22 12.06 -6.94
N ASP A 380 2.51 12.15 -8.05
CA ASP A 380 1.09 12.44 -8.00
C ASP A 380 0.27 11.19 -7.60
N GLN A 381 -1.05 11.33 -7.55
CA GLN A 381 -2.00 10.29 -7.17
C GLN A 381 -2.04 9.14 -8.18
N CYS A 382 -1.61 9.35 -9.42
CA CYS A 382 -1.48 8.29 -10.43
C CYS A 382 -0.13 7.55 -10.33
N GLY A 383 0.77 8.00 -9.45
CA GLY A 383 2.13 7.45 -9.32
C GLY A 383 3.11 8.00 -10.36
N ALA A 384 2.78 9.09 -11.06
CA ALA A 384 3.72 9.76 -11.94
C ALA A 384 4.75 10.53 -11.10
N VAL A 385 6.04 10.33 -11.38
CA VAL A 385 7.12 10.98 -10.62
C VAL A 385 7.19 12.45 -11.00
N VAL A 386 7.01 13.30 -9.98
CA VAL A 386 7.14 14.76 -10.08
C VAL A 386 8.36 15.27 -9.32
N GLY A 387 9.00 14.47 -8.47
CA GLY A 387 10.22 14.90 -7.81
C GLY A 387 10.94 13.81 -7.03
N VAL A 388 12.03 14.19 -6.39
CA VAL A 388 12.87 13.34 -5.54
C VAL A 388 12.91 13.92 -4.13
N ASN A 389 12.57 13.11 -3.13
CA ASN A 389 12.61 13.49 -1.72
C ASN A 389 14.06 13.86 -1.35
N THR A 390 14.29 15.01 -0.71
CA THR A 390 15.63 15.37 -0.20
C THR A 390 15.63 15.46 1.31
N GLN A 391 15.15 16.57 1.87
CA GLN A 391 15.18 16.81 3.31
C GLN A 391 14.01 17.72 3.73
N GLY A 392 13.47 17.43 4.92
CA GLY A 392 12.54 18.32 5.61
C GLY A 392 13.29 19.33 6.47
N LEU A 393 12.98 20.62 6.33
CA LEU A 393 13.48 21.71 7.15
C LEU A 393 12.32 22.31 7.97
N ALA A 394 12.23 21.95 9.26
CA ALA A 394 11.34 22.61 10.24
C ALA A 394 9.89 22.87 9.76
N GLY A 395 9.24 21.86 9.18
CA GLY A 395 7.85 21.95 8.67
C GLY A 395 7.72 22.32 7.19
N LEU A 396 8.84 22.55 6.49
CA LEU A 396 8.92 22.71 5.04
C LEU A 396 9.69 21.53 4.45
N SER A 397 9.06 20.72 3.60
CA SER A 397 9.78 19.68 2.87
C SER A 397 10.02 20.11 1.43
N LEU A 398 11.28 19.98 1.02
CA LEU A 398 11.74 20.27 -0.33
C LEU A 398 12.01 18.95 -1.06
N PHE A 399 11.77 18.98 -2.36
CA PHE A 399 11.92 17.85 -3.25
C PHE A 399 12.54 18.36 -4.54
N ILE A 400 13.57 17.72 -5.06
CA ILE A 400 14.15 18.13 -6.35
C ILE A 400 13.12 17.87 -7.44
N SER A 401 12.84 18.85 -8.29
CA SER A 401 11.89 18.69 -9.39
C SER A 401 12.34 17.58 -10.33
N GLY A 402 11.41 16.69 -10.72
CA GLY A 402 11.74 15.50 -11.51
C GLY A 402 12.19 15.82 -12.94
N ASP A 403 11.69 16.89 -13.54
CA ASP A 403 12.10 17.34 -14.87
C ASP A 403 13.51 17.95 -14.83
N GLU A 404 13.85 18.68 -13.76
CA GLU A 404 15.18 19.22 -13.54
C GLU A 404 16.19 18.11 -13.25
N ALA A 405 15.85 17.15 -12.38
CA ALA A 405 16.66 15.94 -12.17
C ALA A 405 16.95 15.23 -13.51
N LYS A 406 15.94 15.10 -14.38
CA LYS A 406 16.09 14.49 -15.70
C LYS A 406 17.06 15.24 -16.62
N LYS A 407 17.10 16.58 -16.54
CA LYS A 407 18.05 17.41 -17.31
C LYS A 407 19.49 17.32 -16.77
N LEU A 408 19.64 17.13 -15.46
CA LEU A 408 20.95 17.07 -14.80
C LEU A 408 21.64 15.71 -14.95
N ILE A 409 20.89 14.60 -14.92
CA ILE A 409 21.42 13.22 -14.96
C ILE A 409 22.46 12.99 -16.06
N PRO A 410 22.29 13.44 -17.33
CA PRO A 410 23.29 13.24 -18.37
C PRO A 410 24.65 13.89 -18.10
N ASN A 411 24.72 14.88 -17.21
CA ASN A 411 25.95 15.60 -16.85
C ASN A 411 26.63 15.03 -15.60
N PHE A 412 26.09 13.98 -14.98
CA PHE A 412 26.68 13.40 -13.78
C PHE A 412 28.07 12.85 -14.06
N SER A 413 29.01 13.16 -13.17
CA SER A 413 30.35 12.58 -13.22
C SER A 413 30.34 11.17 -12.64
N ASP A 414 31.24 10.33 -13.14
CA ASP A 414 31.57 9.10 -12.45
C ASP A 414 32.05 9.46 -11.05
N GLN A 415 31.44 8.86 -10.03
CA GLN A 415 31.86 9.09 -8.66
C GLN A 415 33.02 8.17 -8.28
N GLU A 416 33.52 7.38 -9.25
CA GLU A 416 34.48 6.32 -9.07
C GLU A 416 34.11 5.53 -7.82
N ILE A 417 33.28 4.49 -7.94
CA ILE A 417 33.14 3.46 -6.87
C ILE A 417 34.55 3.26 -6.36
N GLU A 418 34.85 3.79 -5.17
CA GLU A 418 36.22 4.18 -4.83
C GLU A 418 37.04 2.95 -5.14
N LYS A 419 37.96 3.02 -6.12
CA LYS A 419 38.76 1.85 -6.45
C LYS A 419 39.51 1.61 -5.18
N ILE A 420 39.04 0.64 -4.40
CA ILE A 420 39.61 0.30 -3.11
C ILE A 420 41.05 -0.06 -3.42
N ASP A 421 41.93 0.91 -3.21
CA ASP A 421 43.35 0.88 -3.53
C ASP A 421 44.07 0.52 -2.24
N VAL A 422 43.74 -0.67 -1.77
CA VAL A 422 44.35 -1.30 -0.61
C VAL A 422 45.46 -2.21 -1.13
N ASP A 423 46.66 -1.99 -0.61
CA ASP A 423 47.84 -2.74 -1.02
C ASP A 423 48.24 -3.74 0.06
N ALA A 424 47.77 -4.98 -0.12
CA ALA A 424 48.06 -6.09 0.78
C ALA A 424 49.54 -6.56 0.75
N SER A 425 50.39 -5.98 -0.09
CA SER A 425 51.83 -6.33 -0.14
C SER A 425 52.69 -5.52 0.83
N LYS A 426 52.18 -4.38 1.32
CA LYS A 426 52.94 -3.44 2.16
C LYS A 426 53.26 -3.99 3.54
N SER A 427 52.26 -4.50 4.24
CA SER A 427 52.42 -5.04 5.59
C SER A 427 51.31 -6.04 5.95
N PRO A 428 51.48 -6.84 7.02
CA PRO A 428 50.42 -7.67 7.58
C PRO A 428 49.13 -6.89 7.88
N GLU A 429 49.27 -5.72 8.48
CA GLU A 429 48.16 -4.84 8.89
C GLU A 429 47.39 -4.36 7.66
N ASP A 430 48.11 -3.87 6.64
CA ASP A 430 47.52 -3.43 5.37
C ASP A 430 46.80 -4.58 4.66
N ALA A 431 47.28 -5.82 4.77
CA ALA A 431 46.61 -6.98 4.20
C ALA A 431 45.32 -7.37 4.95
N VAL A 432 45.31 -7.28 6.28
CA VAL A 432 44.09 -7.52 7.07
C VAL A 432 43.06 -6.43 6.79
N PHE A 433 43.50 -5.16 6.75
CA PHE A 433 42.65 -4.05 6.35
C PHE A 433 42.09 -4.25 4.94
N ALA A 434 42.94 -4.63 3.96
CA ALA A 434 42.53 -4.95 2.61
C ALA A 434 41.47 -6.07 2.56
N PHE A 435 41.67 -7.14 3.32
CA PHE A 435 40.75 -8.28 3.39
C PHE A 435 39.33 -7.86 3.79
N TYR A 436 39.18 -7.11 4.89
CA TYR A 436 37.87 -6.64 5.33
C TYR A 436 37.29 -5.56 4.42
N THR A 437 38.14 -4.73 3.81
CA THR A 437 37.68 -3.74 2.83
C THR A 437 37.12 -4.42 1.57
N TYR A 438 37.71 -5.54 1.12
CA TYR A 438 37.15 -6.34 0.03
C TYR A 438 35.81 -6.99 0.41
N LEU A 439 35.63 -7.40 1.67
CA LEU A 439 34.34 -7.92 2.16
C LEU A 439 33.25 -6.83 2.14
N LYS A 440 33.53 -5.65 2.72
CA LYS A 440 32.67 -4.44 2.65
C LYS A 440 32.20 -4.17 1.23
N ALA A 441 33.16 -4.24 0.30
CA ALA A 441 32.96 -3.95 -1.12
C ALA A 441 32.33 -5.06 -1.95
N ARG A 442 32.05 -6.23 -1.36
CA ARG A 442 31.61 -7.45 -2.06
C ARG A 442 32.57 -7.90 -3.17
N ARG A 443 33.85 -7.53 -3.07
CA ARG A 443 34.95 -8.00 -3.91
C ARG A 443 35.42 -9.38 -3.42
N MET A 444 34.50 -10.33 -3.40
CA MET A 444 34.71 -11.63 -2.75
C MET A 444 35.91 -12.40 -3.29
N LYS A 445 36.19 -12.28 -4.59
CA LYS A 445 37.35 -12.93 -5.20
C LYS A 445 38.67 -12.34 -4.70
N ASP A 446 38.76 -11.02 -4.61
CA ASP A 446 39.97 -10.35 -4.11
C ASP A 446 40.21 -10.67 -2.62
N GLY A 447 39.14 -10.74 -1.82
CA GLY A 447 39.23 -11.20 -0.42
C GLY A 447 39.64 -12.66 -0.30
N PHE A 448 39.09 -13.55 -1.15
CA PHE A 448 39.45 -14.97 -1.16
C PHE A 448 40.91 -15.21 -1.60
N ASP A 449 41.41 -14.42 -2.54
CA ASP A 449 42.81 -14.49 -3.02
C ASP A 449 43.82 -14.06 -1.93
N LEU A 450 43.36 -13.36 -0.89
CA LEU A 450 44.14 -13.06 0.31
C LEU A 450 44.15 -14.17 1.35
N LEU A 451 43.49 -15.31 1.13
CA LEU A 451 43.61 -16.49 1.99
C LEU A 451 44.86 -17.28 1.63
N SER A 452 45.61 -17.75 2.63
CA SER A 452 46.82 -18.53 2.38
C SER A 452 46.51 -19.90 1.80
N SER A 453 47.50 -20.49 1.10
CA SER A 453 47.38 -21.87 0.60
C SER A 453 47.03 -22.89 1.70
N GLU A 454 47.48 -22.68 2.93
CA GLU A 454 47.13 -23.53 4.07
C GLU A 454 45.68 -23.32 4.54
N TYR A 455 45.19 -22.08 4.57
CA TYR A 455 43.80 -21.79 4.93
C TYR A 455 42.84 -22.43 3.92
N LEU A 456 43.19 -22.33 2.63
CA LEU A 456 42.41 -22.88 1.51
C LEU A 456 42.29 -24.41 1.52
N GLN A 457 43.08 -25.14 2.33
CA GLN A 457 42.88 -26.58 2.51
C GLN A 457 41.58 -26.91 3.26
N LYS A 458 40.99 -25.94 3.96
CA LYS A 458 39.84 -26.12 4.86
C LYS A 458 38.52 -25.62 4.27
N THR A 459 38.55 -24.95 3.12
CA THR A 459 37.35 -24.35 2.52
C THR A 459 37.51 -24.16 1.01
N ASN A 460 36.45 -23.75 0.33
CA ASN A 460 36.45 -23.37 -1.07
C ASN A 460 35.74 -22.01 -1.25
N PHE A 461 35.74 -21.48 -2.47
CA PHE A 461 35.19 -20.16 -2.75
C PHE A 461 33.70 -20.07 -2.40
N GLU A 462 32.90 -21.04 -2.82
CA GLU A 462 31.45 -21.06 -2.56
C GLU A 462 31.13 -21.15 -1.07
N GLU A 463 31.79 -22.05 -0.34
CA GLU A 463 31.58 -22.25 1.10
C GLU A 463 32.08 -21.07 1.95
N TRP A 464 33.17 -20.43 1.53
CA TRP A 464 33.68 -19.24 2.22
C TRP A 464 32.77 -18.04 1.96
N THR A 465 32.38 -17.79 0.71
CA THR A 465 31.51 -16.65 0.36
C THR A 465 30.10 -16.76 0.94
N SER A 466 29.57 -17.98 1.14
CA SER A 466 28.25 -18.18 1.74
C SER A 466 28.15 -17.69 3.19
N ARG A 467 29.28 -17.45 3.87
CA ARG A 467 29.32 -16.96 5.26
C ARG A 467 29.15 -15.44 5.37
N PHE A 468 29.12 -14.74 4.25
CA PHE A 468 29.06 -13.28 4.18
C PHE A 468 27.90 -12.81 3.29
N THR A 469 26.87 -13.64 3.10
CA THR A 469 25.75 -13.35 2.17
C THR A 469 24.79 -12.30 2.67
N ASP A 470 24.75 -12.12 3.98
CA ASP A 470 23.88 -11.29 4.80
C ASP A 470 24.57 -9.98 5.24
N ILE A 471 25.89 -9.87 5.10
CA ILE A 471 26.63 -8.65 5.47
C ILE A 471 26.31 -7.51 4.49
N LEU A 472 25.74 -6.43 5.02
CA LEU A 472 25.53 -5.16 4.32
C LEU A 472 26.80 -4.30 4.32
N ASP A 473 27.47 -4.26 5.47
CA ASP A 473 28.64 -3.40 5.70
C ASP A 473 29.62 -3.99 6.72
N VAL A 474 30.89 -3.58 6.64
CA VAL A 474 31.95 -3.92 7.58
C VAL A 474 32.73 -2.65 7.94
N ASP A 475 32.66 -2.25 9.19
CA ASP A 475 33.40 -1.09 9.70
C ASP A 475 34.63 -1.54 10.48
N ILE A 476 35.81 -1.10 10.03
CA ILE A 476 37.09 -1.49 10.62
C ILE A 476 37.55 -0.38 11.55
N TYR A 477 37.49 -0.60 12.86
CA TYR A 477 37.95 0.38 13.86
C TYR A 477 39.46 0.33 14.07
N LYS A 478 40.04 -0.87 13.97
CA LYS A 478 41.45 -1.09 14.28
C LYS A 478 42.06 -2.18 13.43
N SER A 479 43.24 -1.92 12.87
CA SER A 479 44.10 -2.90 12.23
C SER A 479 45.55 -2.52 12.52
N GLU A 480 46.16 -3.18 13.50
CA GLU A 480 47.51 -2.86 13.93
C GLU A 480 48.31 -4.11 14.32
N LYS A 481 49.61 -3.94 14.43
CA LYS A 481 50.52 -5.01 14.83
C LYS A 481 50.20 -5.53 16.23
N PHE A 482 50.07 -6.85 16.38
CA PHE A 482 49.86 -7.45 17.69
C PHE A 482 51.19 -7.58 18.45
N GLU A 483 51.34 -6.79 19.51
CA GLU A 483 52.52 -6.76 20.38
C GLU A 483 53.85 -6.59 19.61
N LYS A 484 54.83 -7.48 19.83
CA LYS A 484 56.13 -7.51 19.15
C LYS A 484 56.23 -8.62 18.09
N THR A 485 55.13 -9.25 17.73
CA THR A 485 55.10 -10.28 16.67
C THR A 485 55.36 -9.65 15.31
N LYS A 486 55.84 -10.38 14.30
CA LYS A 486 56.10 -9.80 12.96
C LYS A 486 54.98 -10.07 11.96
N ASP A 487 54.11 -11.02 12.28
CA ASP A 487 53.18 -11.69 11.37
C ASP A 487 51.75 -11.72 11.93
N THR A 488 51.52 -11.23 13.15
CA THR A 488 50.20 -11.23 13.78
C THR A 488 49.66 -9.81 13.90
N VAL A 489 48.40 -9.64 13.50
CA VAL A 489 47.69 -8.36 13.47
C VAL A 489 46.51 -8.45 14.42
N LEU A 490 46.34 -7.43 15.26
CA LEU A 490 45.13 -7.17 16.02
C LEU A 490 44.12 -6.48 15.11
N VAL A 491 42.89 -6.99 15.07
CA VAL A 491 41.80 -6.36 14.34
C VAL A 491 40.58 -6.17 15.24
N LYS A 492 39.95 -5.00 15.12
CA LYS A 492 38.62 -4.71 15.65
C LYS A 492 37.73 -4.24 14.51
N PHE A 493 36.58 -4.87 14.35
CA PHE A 493 35.62 -4.49 13.31
C PHE A 493 34.19 -4.81 13.75
N GLU A 494 33.23 -4.09 13.18
CA GLU A 494 31.81 -4.36 13.29
C GLU A 494 31.27 -4.83 11.94
N THR A 495 30.31 -5.74 11.96
CA THR A 495 29.53 -6.10 10.78
C THR A 495 28.09 -5.69 10.96
N LYS A 496 27.51 -5.11 9.93
CA LYS A 496 26.07 -4.85 9.83
C LYS A 496 25.44 -5.92 8.95
N ASN A 497 24.63 -6.78 9.56
CA ASN A 497 24.00 -7.92 8.90
C ASN A 497 22.53 -7.65 8.61
N TRP A 498 22.03 -8.19 7.50
CA TRP A 498 20.62 -8.13 7.11
C TRP A 498 19.98 -9.49 7.32
N VAL A 499 19.24 -9.63 8.43
CA VAL A 499 18.59 -10.87 8.84
C VAL A 499 17.12 -10.58 9.07
N ASP A 500 16.23 -11.35 8.42
CA ASP A 500 14.78 -11.26 8.61
C ASP A 500 14.17 -9.84 8.46
N GLN A 501 14.72 -9.02 7.55
CA GLN A 501 14.34 -7.62 7.30
C GLN A 501 14.72 -6.62 8.43
N GLU A 502 15.58 -7.05 9.33
CA GLU A 502 16.17 -6.26 10.40
C GLU A 502 17.68 -6.17 10.22
N THR A 503 18.28 -5.14 10.82
CA THR A 503 19.73 -5.02 10.91
C THR A 503 20.23 -5.46 12.26
N GLU A 504 21.21 -6.36 12.24
CA GLU A 504 21.94 -6.82 13.41
C GLU A 504 23.38 -6.32 13.33
N PHE A 505 23.92 -5.84 14.44
CA PHE A 505 25.29 -5.37 14.55
C PHE A 505 26.08 -6.35 15.41
N HIS A 506 27.22 -6.79 14.89
CA HIS A 506 28.12 -7.70 15.61
C HIS A 506 29.51 -7.11 15.66
N CYS A 507 30.05 -6.98 16.86
CA CYS A 507 31.41 -6.48 17.08
C CYS A 507 32.36 -7.65 17.24
N TYR A 508 33.53 -7.55 16.61
CA TYR A 508 34.54 -8.60 16.62
C TYR A 508 35.90 -8.04 17.00
N GLU A 509 36.60 -8.78 17.85
CA GLU A 509 37.97 -8.50 18.23
C GLU A 509 38.81 -9.78 18.21
N GLY A 510 40.04 -9.66 17.72
CA GLY A 510 41.02 -10.72 17.88
C GLY A 510 42.17 -10.57 16.93
N THR A 511 42.80 -11.69 16.60
CA THR A 511 44.04 -11.66 15.82
C THR A 511 43.96 -12.46 14.53
N TRP A 512 44.63 -11.93 13.50
CA TRP A 512 44.99 -12.65 12.28
C TRP A 512 46.49 -12.91 12.28
N GLN A 513 46.87 -14.19 12.19
CA GLN A 513 48.21 -14.55 11.75
C GLN A 513 48.25 -14.49 10.22
N THR A 514 49.30 -13.87 9.69
CA THR A 514 49.53 -13.67 8.26
C THR A 514 50.81 -14.39 7.81
N LEU A 515 50.93 -14.64 6.51
CA LEU A 515 52.14 -15.19 5.90
C LEU A 515 52.39 -14.48 4.56
N PHE A 516 53.65 -14.23 4.21
CA PHE A 516 53.97 -13.61 2.93
C PHE A 516 54.06 -14.67 1.83
N GLU A 517 53.12 -14.66 0.90
CA GLU A 517 52.94 -15.65 -0.18
C GLU A 517 52.43 -14.93 -1.45
N ASP A 518 52.93 -15.32 -2.62
CA ASP A 518 52.55 -14.72 -3.91
C ASP A 518 52.64 -13.18 -3.93
N GLU A 519 53.74 -12.65 -3.40
CA GLU A 519 54.04 -11.21 -3.32
C GLU A 519 53.04 -10.40 -2.44
N LYS A 520 52.23 -11.06 -1.61
CA LYS A 520 51.27 -10.42 -0.70
C LYS A 520 51.31 -11.04 0.69
N TYR A 521 50.90 -10.29 1.71
CA TYR A 521 50.57 -10.89 3.00
C TYR A 521 49.18 -11.54 2.91
N LYS A 522 49.07 -12.81 3.29
CA LYS A 522 47.85 -13.61 3.23
C LYS A 522 47.42 -14.11 4.59
N MET A 523 46.11 -14.27 4.78
CA MET A 523 45.47 -14.71 6.00
C MET A 523 45.70 -16.20 6.24
N LEU A 524 46.42 -16.53 7.31
CA LEU A 524 46.80 -17.91 7.65
C LEU A 524 45.86 -18.52 8.69
N LYS A 525 45.64 -17.82 9.80
CA LYS A 525 44.83 -18.31 10.92
C LYS A 525 44.24 -17.15 11.69
N SER A 526 42.94 -17.21 11.96
CA SER A 526 42.27 -16.26 12.84
C SER A 526 42.07 -16.83 14.24
N ASN A 527 42.08 -15.93 15.22
CA ASN A 527 41.56 -16.12 16.56
C ASN A 527 40.71 -14.89 16.88
N ILE A 528 39.60 -14.76 16.14
CA ILE A 528 38.63 -13.66 16.27
C ILE A 528 37.45 -14.16 17.07
N LYS A 529 36.99 -13.32 18.00
CA LYS A 529 35.82 -13.58 18.83
C LYS A 529 34.84 -12.44 18.66
N GLU A 530 33.56 -12.80 18.71
CA GLU A 530 32.50 -11.83 18.87
C GLU A 530 32.54 -11.25 20.29
N ILE A 531 32.34 -9.94 20.39
CA ILE A 531 32.25 -9.20 21.63
C ILE A 531 30.79 -8.84 21.82
N GLU A 532 30.16 -9.48 22.80
CA GLU A 532 28.79 -9.15 23.22
C GLU A 532 28.82 -7.84 24.01
N ASP A 533 27.95 -6.89 23.65
CA ASP A 533 27.75 -5.60 24.32
C ASP A 533 29.05 -4.83 24.63
N PRO A 534 29.85 -4.44 23.60
CA PRO A 534 31.06 -3.65 23.80
C PRO A 534 30.74 -2.31 24.48
N ASP A 535 31.58 -1.90 25.42
CA ASP A 535 31.47 -0.58 26.01
C ASP A 535 31.93 0.52 25.04
N TRP A 536 31.68 1.78 25.39
CA TRP A 536 32.06 2.91 24.55
C TRP A 536 33.57 2.98 24.30
N TYR A 537 34.42 2.53 25.24
CA TYR A 537 35.88 2.61 25.11
C TYR A 537 36.39 1.65 24.02
N TRP A 538 35.71 0.51 23.84
CA TRP A 538 36.07 -0.47 22.83
C TRP A 538 36.24 0.12 21.41
N PHE A 539 35.39 1.09 21.05
CA PHE A 539 35.38 1.76 19.74
C PHE A 539 36.50 2.80 19.56
N TYR A 540 37.10 3.29 20.64
CA TYR A 540 38.12 4.35 20.61
C TYR A 540 39.53 3.88 21.04
N ASP A 541 39.63 2.72 21.69
CA ASP A 541 40.88 2.08 22.10
C ASP A 541 41.54 1.25 21.00
#